data_AF-A0A124IA12-F1
#
_entry.id   AF-A0A124IA12-F1
#
_cell.length_a   1.000
_cell.length_b   1.000
_cell.length_c   1.000
_cell.angle_alpha   90.00
_cell.angle_beta   90.00
_cell.angle_gamma   90.00
#
_symmetry.space_group_name_H-M   'P 1'
#
loop_
_entity.id
_entity.type
_entity.pdbx_description
1 polymer ?
#
loop_
_entity_poly.entity_id
_entity_poly.type
_entity_poly.pdbx_seq_one_letter_code
_entity_poly.pdbx_strand_id
1 'polypeptide(L)'
;MATSAYVVATCRSNAPWARSYAAFVKLALAVLLVRLFFAVALGSPIPGTHTVVTLPEVPLPDWAQGIRLGGAVTVEALVFALYDGLKLATLLICVGAANALANPARLLKSLPGALYEMGVAVVVALTFAPNLIADAQRLRAARRLRGRPDHGIRGLLQVGLPVLEGALERSVALAAAMDARGYGRTAQVPAAVRRTTTALTLGGLLGVCAGTYGLLTAQGAAYGLPVLLAGLASALAGLWLGGRRTPRTRYRPDPWDARAWLVTASGVAVAALLTLAASRDPGSLHPGVIPLTAPTLPLWPAAAVLLGLLPAFLTPKEPS
;
A
#
# COMPACT_ATOMS: atom_id res chain seq x y z
N MET A 1 -3.92 15.00 -0.29
CA MET A 1 -2.61 15.03 -0.98
C MET A 1 -1.63 16.01 -0.32
N ALA A 2 -1.98 17.29 -0.16
CA ALA A 2 -1.07 18.28 0.42
C ALA A 2 -0.59 17.92 1.83
N THR A 3 -1.50 17.46 2.70
CA THR A 3 -1.15 17.05 4.06
C THR A 3 -0.18 15.86 4.11
N SER A 4 -0.43 14.81 3.33
CA SER A 4 0.49 13.67 3.23
C SER A 4 1.83 14.06 2.61
N ALA A 5 1.84 14.92 1.60
CA ALA A 5 3.08 15.44 1.00
C ALA A 5 3.91 16.23 2.01
N TYR A 6 3.27 17.08 2.80
CA TYR A 6 3.93 17.88 3.84
C TYR A 6 4.55 16.98 4.91
N VAL A 7 3.78 16.03 5.45
CA VAL A 7 4.28 15.08 6.47
C VAL A 7 5.46 14.26 5.93
N VAL A 8 5.41 13.80 4.68
CA VAL A 8 6.55 13.09 4.07
C VAL A 8 7.74 14.02 3.90
N ALA A 9 7.54 15.26 3.46
CA ALA A 9 8.63 16.22 3.28
C ALA A 9 9.35 16.55 4.61
N THR A 10 8.59 16.64 5.72
CA THR A 10 9.15 16.96 7.04
C THR A 10 9.73 15.74 7.77
N CYS A 11 9.09 14.57 7.64
CA CYS A 11 9.40 13.39 8.45
C CYS A 11 10.20 12.32 7.70
N ARG A 12 10.48 12.45 6.39
CA ARG A 12 11.29 11.43 5.68
C ARG A 12 12.73 11.44 6.20
N SER A 13 13.27 10.24 6.41
CA SER A 13 14.72 10.04 6.62
C SER A 13 15.48 9.98 5.30
N ASN A 14 16.80 10.19 5.31
CA ASN A 14 17.68 10.12 4.13
C ASN A 14 17.94 8.69 3.61
N ALA A 15 17.00 7.78 3.81
CA ALA A 15 17.17 6.37 3.50
C ALA A 15 16.71 6.01 2.07
N PRO A 16 17.21 4.89 1.49
CA PRO A 16 16.87 4.49 0.12
C PRO A 16 15.36 4.33 -0.14
N TRP A 17 14.60 3.90 0.87
CA TRP A 17 13.15 3.71 0.78
C TRP A 17 12.37 5.03 0.73
N ALA A 18 12.94 6.15 1.18
CA ALA A 18 12.30 7.46 1.11
C ALA A 18 12.07 7.94 -0.34
N ARG A 19 12.81 7.37 -1.31
CA ARG A 19 12.60 7.62 -2.75
C ARG A 19 11.33 6.99 -3.30
N SER A 20 10.71 6.06 -2.57
CA SER A 20 9.44 5.43 -2.98
C SER A 20 8.33 6.47 -3.17
N TYR A 21 8.25 7.50 -2.32
CA TYR A 21 7.25 8.56 -2.45
C TYR A 21 7.27 9.23 -3.83
N ALA A 22 8.45 9.59 -4.32
CA ALA A 22 8.60 10.20 -5.65
C ALA A 22 8.17 9.25 -6.77
N ALA A 23 8.43 7.94 -6.64
CA ALA A 23 7.96 6.95 -7.60
C ALA A 23 6.43 6.82 -7.59
N PHE A 24 5.80 6.79 -6.42
CA PHE A 24 4.34 6.75 -6.28
C PHE A 24 3.67 8.02 -6.79
N VAL A 25 4.25 9.21 -6.57
CA VAL A 25 3.74 10.47 -7.14
C VAL A 25 3.82 10.46 -8.67
N LYS A 26 4.94 9.98 -9.24
CA LYS A 26 5.07 9.83 -10.70
C LYS A 26 4.04 8.84 -11.26
N LEU A 27 3.80 7.72 -10.58
CA LEU A 27 2.81 6.73 -10.99
C LEU A 27 1.39 7.30 -10.88
N ALA A 28 1.09 8.08 -9.83
CA ALA A 28 -0.19 8.77 -9.67
C ALA A 28 -0.44 9.78 -10.80
N LEU A 29 0.58 10.55 -11.17
CA LEU A 29 0.52 11.47 -12.30
C LEU A 29 0.31 10.72 -13.62
N ALA A 30 1.02 9.61 -13.84
CA ALA A 30 0.86 8.79 -15.03
C ALA A 30 -0.57 8.23 -15.14
N VAL A 31 -1.12 7.68 -14.06
CA VAL A 31 -2.51 7.18 -14.02
C VAL A 31 -3.51 8.30 -14.30
N LEU A 32 -3.30 9.49 -13.72
CA LEU A 32 -4.16 10.65 -13.97
C LEU A 32 -4.13 11.07 -15.45
N LEU A 33 -2.94 11.17 -16.05
CA LEU A 33 -2.78 11.56 -17.45
C LEU A 33 -3.39 10.52 -18.40
N VAL A 34 -3.14 9.24 -18.15
CA VAL A 34 -3.72 8.15 -18.93
C VAL A 34 -5.25 8.17 -18.84
N ARG A 35 -5.80 8.41 -17.64
CA ARG A 35 -7.25 8.51 -17.45
C ARG A 35 -7.85 9.71 -18.17
N LEU A 36 -7.18 10.86 -18.11
CA LEU A 36 -7.61 12.07 -18.82
C LEU A 36 -7.55 11.87 -20.34
N PHE A 37 -6.47 11.24 -20.83
CA PHE A 37 -6.30 10.89 -22.23
C PHE A 37 -7.44 9.97 -22.70
N PHE A 38 -7.76 8.91 -21.96
CA PHE A 38 -8.88 8.04 -22.31
C PHE A 38 -10.23 8.75 -22.27
N ALA A 39 -10.45 9.65 -21.30
CA ALA A 39 -11.67 10.45 -21.24
C ALA A 39 -11.83 11.40 -22.44
N VAL A 40 -10.73 11.93 -22.97
CA VAL A 40 -10.71 12.77 -24.17
C VAL A 40 -10.84 11.93 -25.45
N ALA A 41 -10.17 10.77 -25.51
CA ALA A 41 -10.10 9.93 -26.72
C ALA A 41 -11.35 9.07 -26.95
N LEU A 42 -11.96 8.52 -25.90
CA LEU A 42 -13.16 7.66 -25.99
C LEU A 42 -14.47 8.46 -25.82
N GLY A 43 -14.37 9.79 -25.67
CA GLY A 43 -15.49 10.60 -25.24
C GLY A 43 -16.00 10.19 -23.85
N SER A 44 -16.84 11.03 -23.26
CA SER A 44 -17.52 10.69 -22.01
C SER A 44 -19.01 10.53 -22.26
N PRO A 45 -19.67 9.52 -21.69
CA PRO A 45 -21.13 9.37 -21.75
C PRO A 45 -21.88 10.43 -20.89
N ILE A 46 -21.15 11.39 -20.31
CA ILE A 46 -21.70 12.42 -19.45
C ILE A 46 -22.30 13.53 -20.33
N PRO A 47 -23.61 13.82 -20.22
CA PRO A 47 -24.21 14.95 -20.92
C PRO A 47 -23.63 16.26 -20.37
N GLY A 48 -23.01 17.04 -21.24
CA GLY A 48 -22.43 18.34 -20.90
C GLY A 48 -22.87 19.41 -21.89
N THR A 49 -23.09 20.63 -21.39
CA THR A 49 -23.54 21.76 -22.21
C THR A 49 -22.38 22.58 -22.75
N HIS A 50 -21.19 22.48 -22.13
CA HIS A 50 -20.02 23.28 -22.50
C HIS A 50 -18.99 22.44 -23.26
N THR A 51 -18.98 22.55 -24.59
CA THR A 51 -18.01 21.88 -25.46
C THR A 51 -16.71 22.68 -25.57
N VAL A 52 -15.57 22.02 -25.37
CA VAL A 52 -14.23 22.63 -25.48
C VAL A 52 -13.62 22.34 -26.84
N VAL A 53 -13.64 21.08 -27.27
CA VAL A 53 -13.07 20.63 -28.55
C VAL A 53 -13.94 19.53 -29.12
N THR A 54 -14.21 19.58 -30.42
CA THR A 54 -14.83 18.49 -31.17
C THR A 54 -13.75 17.70 -31.89
N LEU A 55 -13.53 16.46 -31.48
CA LEU A 55 -12.66 15.53 -32.23
C LEU A 55 -13.48 14.86 -33.34
N PRO A 56 -12.90 14.62 -34.53
CA PRO A 56 -13.58 13.91 -35.61
C PRO A 56 -14.03 12.53 -35.13
N GLU A 57 -15.33 12.28 -35.20
CA GLU A 57 -15.91 11.00 -34.83
C GLU A 57 -15.53 9.96 -35.89
N VAL A 58 -14.89 8.86 -35.46
CA VAL A 58 -14.69 7.70 -36.31
C VAL A 58 -15.91 6.79 -36.12
N PRO A 59 -16.73 6.55 -37.14
CA PRO A 59 -17.86 5.64 -37.00
C PRO A 59 -17.32 4.23 -36.73
N LEU A 60 -17.55 3.72 -35.53
CA LEU A 60 -17.23 2.34 -35.20
C LEU A 60 -18.33 1.39 -35.70
N PRO A 61 -17.98 0.18 -36.13
CA PRO A 61 -18.92 -0.85 -36.56
C PRO A 61 -19.87 -1.30 -35.43
N ASP A 62 -21.04 -1.81 -35.79
CA ASP A 62 -22.20 -2.03 -34.91
C ASP A 62 -21.96 -2.91 -33.67
N TRP A 63 -20.90 -3.73 -33.67
CA TRP A 63 -20.50 -4.55 -32.53
C TRP A 63 -19.80 -3.76 -31.42
N ALA A 64 -19.42 -2.50 -31.66
CA ALA A 64 -18.72 -1.61 -30.74
C ALA A 64 -19.50 -0.32 -30.41
N GLN A 65 -20.85 -0.35 -30.49
CA GLN A 65 -21.72 0.81 -30.22
C GLN A 65 -21.60 1.39 -28.79
N GLY A 66 -20.92 0.71 -27.87
CA GLY A 66 -20.64 1.21 -26.51
C GLY A 66 -19.39 2.09 -26.39
N ILE A 67 -18.54 2.20 -27.43
CA ILE A 67 -17.28 2.96 -27.39
C ILE A 67 -17.31 3.95 -28.55
N ARG A 68 -17.37 5.26 -28.27
CA ARG A 68 -17.27 6.31 -29.31
C ARG A 68 -15.81 6.77 -29.36
N LEU A 69 -15.10 6.56 -30.47
CA LEU A 69 -13.76 7.13 -30.64
C LEU A 69 -13.90 8.55 -31.18
N GLY A 70 -13.53 9.54 -30.37
CA GLY A 70 -13.74 10.96 -30.67
C GLY A 70 -15.12 11.50 -30.28
N GLY A 71 -15.45 12.71 -30.74
CA GLY A 71 -16.69 13.43 -30.41
C GLY A 71 -16.46 14.74 -29.65
N ALA A 72 -17.55 15.34 -29.17
CA ALA A 72 -17.50 16.60 -28.41
C ALA A 72 -16.94 16.37 -27.00
N VAL A 73 -15.75 16.91 -26.72
CA VAL A 73 -15.14 16.92 -25.38
C VAL A 73 -15.76 18.07 -24.59
N THR A 74 -16.53 17.72 -23.56
CA THR A 74 -17.19 18.69 -22.69
C THR A 74 -16.33 19.02 -21.45
N VAL A 75 -16.51 20.21 -20.89
CA VAL A 75 -15.84 20.62 -19.65
C VAL A 75 -16.28 19.70 -18.50
N GLU A 76 -17.56 19.36 -18.45
CA GLU A 76 -18.17 18.46 -17.47
C GLU A 76 -17.47 17.09 -17.50
N ALA A 77 -17.29 16.50 -18.68
CA ALA A 77 -16.60 15.23 -18.84
C ALA A 77 -15.16 15.27 -18.31
N LEU A 78 -14.43 16.36 -18.62
CA LEU A 78 -13.05 16.54 -18.21
C LEU A 78 -12.93 16.71 -16.69
N VAL A 79 -13.81 17.50 -16.08
CA VAL A 79 -13.88 17.72 -14.63
C VAL A 79 -14.24 16.42 -13.90
N PHE A 80 -15.19 15.64 -14.41
CA PHE A 80 -15.52 14.34 -13.85
C PHE A 80 -14.32 13.37 -13.88
N ALA A 81 -13.67 13.24 -15.05
CA ALA A 81 -12.51 12.39 -15.21
C ALA A 81 -11.33 12.84 -14.33
N LEU A 82 -11.16 14.15 -14.17
CA LEU A 82 -10.17 14.76 -13.28
C LEU A 82 -10.47 14.40 -11.81
N TYR A 83 -11.71 14.59 -11.34
CA TYR A 83 -12.08 14.26 -9.95
C TYR A 83 -11.91 12.78 -9.64
N ASP A 84 -12.35 11.90 -10.54
CA ASP A 84 -12.19 10.47 -10.32
C ASP A 84 -10.71 10.04 -10.44
N GLY A 85 -9.95 10.61 -11.38
CA GLY A 85 -8.51 10.43 -11.47
C GLY A 85 -7.77 10.88 -10.20
N LEU A 86 -8.16 12.03 -9.63
CA LEU A 86 -7.61 12.55 -8.38
C LEU A 86 -7.91 11.65 -7.17
N LYS A 87 -9.06 10.96 -7.14
CA LYS A 87 -9.34 9.96 -6.09
C LYS A 87 -8.32 8.82 -6.10
N LEU A 88 -8.10 8.20 -7.26
CA LEU A 88 -7.11 7.13 -7.43
C LEU A 88 -5.69 7.62 -7.15
N ALA A 89 -5.33 8.80 -7.67
CA ALA A 89 -4.03 9.42 -7.42
C ALA A 89 -3.81 9.67 -5.92
N THR A 90 -4.85 10.10 -5.19
CA THR A 90 -4.75 10.36 -3.74
C THR A 90 -4.48 9.07 -2.98
N LEU A 91 -5.21 8.00 -3.29
CA LEU A 91 -5.02 6.69 -2.67
C LEU A 91 -3.57 6.21 -2.87
N LEU A 92 -3.07 6.33 -4.09
CA LEU A 92 -1.72 5.93 -4.43
C LEU A 92 -0.64 6.78 -3.73
N ILE A 93 -0.84 8.09 -3.63
CA ILE A 93 0.06 8.99 -2.90
C ILE A 93 0.06 8.67 -1.40
N CYS A 94 -1.09 8.34 -0.82
CA CYS A 94 -1.17 7.91 0.59
C CYS A 94 -0.42 6.59 0.83
N VAL A 95 -0.55 5.61 -0.07
CA VAL A 95 0.23 4.36 -0.02
C VAL A 95 1.73 4.65 -0.15
N GLY A 96 2.11 5.53 -1.07
CA GLY A 96 3.50 5.97 -1.23
C GLY A 96 4.05 6.69 0.00
N ALA A 97 3.23 7.51 0.66
CA ALA A 97 3.60 8.20 1.90
C ALA A 97 3.83 7.19 3.04
N ALA A 98 2.93 6.22 3.21
CA ALA A 98 3.09 5.17 4.20
C ALA A 98 4.39 4.37 3.99
N ASN A 99 4.67 3.97 2.75
CA ASN A 99 5.89 3.22 2.42
C ASN A 99 7.18 4.05 2.56
N ALA A 100 7.12 5.36 2.34
CA ALA A 100 8.29 6.23 2.49
C ALA A 100 8.62 6.52 3.95
N LEU A 101 7.61 6.56 4.83
CA LEU A 101 7.77 6.81 6.27
C LEU A 101 8.03 5.53 7.07
N ALA A 102 7.54 4.39 6.61
CA ALA A 102 7.72 3.12 7.31
C ALA A 102 9.08 2.47 7.02
N ASN A 103 9.85 2.16 8.09
CA ASN A 103 11.07 1.37 7.95
C ASN A 103 10.70 -0.13 7.80
N PRO A 104 11.05 -0.79 6.68
CA PRO A 104 10.70 -2.19 6.44
C PRO A 104 11.26 -3.14 7.51
N ALA A 105 12.45 -2.86 8.05
CA ALA A 105 13.03 -3.66 9.12
C ALA A 105 12.30 -3.48 10.45
N ARG A 106 11.77 -2.29 10.75
CA ARG A 106 10.92 -2.07 11.94
C ARG A 106 9.56 -2.74 11.77
N LEU A 107 8.96 -2.67 10.57
CA LEU A 107 7.71 -3.38 10.26
C LEU A 107 7.84 -4.88 10.52
N LEU A 108 8.94 -5.50 10.08
CA LEU A 108 9.19 -6.92 10.34
C LEU A 108 9.36 -7.25 11.83
N LYS A 109 9.96 -6.35 12.62
CA LYS A 109 10.05 -6.52 14.08
C LYS A 109 8.71 -6.39 14.79
N SER A 110 7.78 -5.61 14.21
CA SER A 110 6.43 -5.43 14.74
C SER A 110 5.47 -6.56 14.38
N LEU A 111 5.87 -7.49 13.50
CA LEU A 111 5.04 -8.65 13.18
C LEU A 111 4.77 -9.50 14.42
N PRO A 112 3.54 -10.03 14.57
CA PRO A 112 3.20 -10.93 15.67
C PRO A 112 4.09 -12.17 15.63
N GLY A 113 4.40 -12.74 16.79
CA GLY A 113 5.23 -13.96 16.88
C GLY A 113 4.67 -15.16 16.10
N ALA A 114 3.37 -15.17 15.81
CA ALA A 114 2.73 -16.15 14.94
C ALA A 114 3.36 -16.21 13.53
N LEU A 115 3.92 -15.10 13.06
CA LEU A 115 4.57 -14.96 11.76
C LEU A 115 6.10 -15.00 11.88
N TYR A 116 6.66 -15.50 12.99
CA TYR A 116 8.10 -15.47 13.24
C TYR A 116 8.90 -16.14 12.12
N GLU A 117 8.49 -17.33 11.67
CA GLU A 117 9.17 -18.07 10.61
C GLU A 117 9.18 -17.29 9.29
N MET A 118 8.02 -16.72 8.93
CA MET A 118 7.89 -15.83 7.76
C MET A 118 8.74 -14.57 7.92
N GLY A 119 8.75 -13.97 9.12
CA GLY A 119 9.53 -12.78 9.43
C GLY A 119 11.04 -13.03 9.29
N VAL A 120 11.53 -14.16 9.81
CA VAL A 120 12.93 -14.58 9.64
C VAL A 120 13.25 -14.79 8.17
N ALA A 121 12.40 -15.50 7.41
CA ALA A 121 12.60 -15.71 5.98
C ALA A 121 12.68 -14.37 5.21
N VAL A 122 11.82 -13.40 5.52
CA VAL A 122 11.85 -12.09 4.89
C VAL A 122 13.08 -11.28 5.29
N VAL A 123 13.47 -11.27 6.57
CA VAL A 123 14.69 -10.58 7.04
C VAL A 123 15.93 -11.15 6.36
N VAL A 124 16.01 -12.49 6.27
CA VAL A 124 17.04 -13.21 5.53
C VAL A 124 17.04 -12.77 4.07
N ALA A 125 15.89 -12.83 3.38
CA ALA A 125 15.77 -12.41 1.98
C ALA A 125 16.20 -10.95 1.76
N LEU A 126 15.78 -10.02 2.62
CA LEU A 126 16.16 -8.60 2.55
C LEU A 126 17.66 -8.37 2.77
N THR A 127 18.31 -9.24 3.55
CA THR A 127 19.77 -9.18 3.78
C THR A 127 20.54 -9.80 2.61
N PHE A 128 20.05 -10.87 2.02
CA PHE A 128 20.71 -11.53 0.88
C PHE A 128 20.48 -10.83 -0.45
N ALA A 129 19.33 -10.19 -0.65
CA ALA A 129 19.01 -9.46 -1.89
C ALA A 129 20.10 -8.48 -2.36
N PRO A 130 20.61 -7.54 -1.54
CA PRO A 130 21.67 -6.63 -1.97
C PRO A 130 22.98 -7.36 -2.29
N ASN A 131 23.30 -8.42 -1.55
CA ASN A 131 24.50 -9.24 -1.82
C ASN A 131 24.41 -9.95 -3.17
N LEU A 132 23.24 -10.53 -3.49
CA LEU A 132 22.99 -11.19 -4.77
C LEU A 132 23.08 -10.22 -5.94
N ILE A 133 22.59 -8.98 -5.77
CA ILE A 133 22.70 -7.93 -6.78
C ILE A 133 24.18 -7.58 -7.01
N ALA A 134 24.96 -7.39 -5.95
CA ALA A 134 26.39 -7.10 -6.05
C ALA A 134 27.16 -8.24 -6.74
N ASP A 135 26.85 -9.49 -6.42
CA ASP A 135 27.45 -10.67 -7.06
C ASP A 135 27.10 -10.74 -8.55
N ALA A 136 25.83 -10.51 -8.89
CA ALA A 136 25.39 -10.46 -10.29
C ALA A 136 26.07 -9.33 -11.07
N GLN A 137 26.25 -8.16 -10.46
CA GLN A 137 26.97 -7.03 -11.07
C GLN A 137 28.45 -7.34 -11.28
N ARG A 138 29.13 -7.92 -10.28
CA ARG A 138 30.52 -8.36 -10.40
C ARG A 138 30.70 -9.38 -11.52
N LEU A 139 29.78 -10.35 -11.61
CA LEU A 139 29.84 -11.39 -12.65
C LEU A 139 29.54 -10.84 -14.05
N ARG A 140 28.62 -9.88 -14.17
CA ARG A 140 28.40 -9.16 -15.44
C ARG A 140 29.65 -8.38 -15.87
N ALA A 141 30.28 -7.66 -14.95
CA ALA A 141 31.50 -6.90 -15.23
C ALA A 141 32.65 -7.82 -15.67
N ALA A 142 32.89 -8.94 -14.98
CA ALA A 142 33.92 -9.91 -15.35
C ALA A 142 33.69 -10.52 -16.74
N ARG A 143 32.43 -10.72 -17.14
CA ARG A 143 32.10 -11.24 -18.49
C ARG A 143 32.28 -10.19 -19.58
N ARG A 144 31.96 -8.93 -19.31
CA ARG A 144 32.24 -7.81 -20.22
C ARG A 144 33.74 -7.72 -20.51
N LEU A 145 34.59 -7.86 -19.49
CA LEU A 145 36.05 -7.90 -19.65
C LEU A 145 36.55 -9.10 -20.46
N ARG A 146 35.79 -10.20 -20.49
CA ARG A 146 36.10 -11.40 -21.29
C ARG A 146 35.49 -11.36 -22.70
N GLY A 147 34.91 -10.24 -23.13
CA GLY A 147 34.25 -10.09 -24.43
C GLY A 147 33.02 -10.98 -24.62
N ARG A 148 32.45 -11.53 -23.53
CA ARG A 148 31.30 -12.43 -23.60
C ARG A 148 30.01 -11.61 -23.56
N PRO A 149 29.02 -11.92 -24.42
CA PRO A 149 27.77 -11.19 -24.44
C PRO A 149 27.03 -11.33 -23.10
N ASP A 150 26.61 -10.20 -22.55
CA ASP A 150 25.91 -10.10 -21.27
C ASP A 150 24.40 -9.83 -21.43
N HIS A 151 23.89 -9.82 -22.66
CA HIS A 151 22.50 -9.52 -23.02
C HIS A 151 21.78 -10.75 -23.58
N GLY A 152 20.46 -10.80 -23.39
CA GLY A 152 19.60 -11.90 -23.84
C GLY A 152 19.50 -13.08 -22.86
N ILE A 153 18.67 -14.07 -23.23
CA ILE A 153 18.31 -15.23 -22.40
C ILE A 153 19.55 -16.07 -22.04
N ARG A 154 20.45 -16.28 -23.01
CA ARG A 154 21.73 -16.98 -22.79
C ARG A 154 22.64 -16.22 -21.83
N GLY A 155 22.70 -14.89 -21.99
CA GLY A 155 23.44 -14.02 -21.07
C GLY A 155 22.89 -14.12 -19.65
N LEU A 156 21.57 -14.13 -19.48
CA LEU A 156 20.87 -14.27 -18.21
C LEU A 156 21.12 -15.62 -17.56
N LEU A 157 20.94 -16.74 -18.26
CA LEU A 157 21.21 -18.10 -17.73
C LEU A 157 22.66 -18.23 -17.23
N GLN A 158 23.62 -17.68 -17.97
CA GLN A 158 25.03 -17.76 -17.62
C GLN A 158 25.46 -16.89 -16.43
N VAL A 159 24.67 -15.88 -16.00
CA VAL A 159 24.91 -15.16 -14.72
C VAL A 159 23.96 -15.62 -13.63
N GLY A 160 22.76 -16.06 -14.00
CA GLY A 160 21.79 -16.63 -13.09
C GLY A 160 22.30 -17.90 -12.43
N LEU A 161 22.84 -18.85 -13.22
CA LEU A 161 23.28 -20.14 -12.68
C LEU A 161 24.37 -20.00 -11.60
N PRO A 162 25.48 -19.25 -11.81
CA PRO A 162 26.51 -19.11 -10.77
C PRO A 162 26.04 -18.28 -9.57
N VAL A 163 25.15 -17.31 -9.78
CA VAL A 163 24.56 -16.54 -8.67
C VAL A 163 23.64 -17.42 -7.82
N LEU A 164 22.88 -18.31 -8.44
CA LEU A 164 22.04 -19.28 -7.75
C LEU A 164 22.88 -20.31 -6.98
N GLU A 165 23.95 -20.83 -7.59
CA GLU A 165 24.92 -21.71 -6.93
C GLU A 165 25.50 -21.04 -5.68
N GLY A 166 26.03 -19.81 -5.82
CA GLY A 166 26.53 -19.05 -4.68
C GLY A 166 25.45 -18.64 -3.67
N ALA A 167 24.18 -18.57 -4.09
CA ALA A 167 23.06 -18.36 -3.16
C ALA A 167 22.75 -19.63 -2.37
N LEU A 168 22.83 -20.81 -3.00
CA LEU A 168 22.64 -22.12 -2.37
C LEU A 168 23.74 -22.42 -1.36
N GLU A 169 25.01 -22.17 -1.70
CA GLU A 169 26.11 -22.34 -0.74
C GLU A 169 25.94 -21.46 0.50
N ARG A 170 25.54 -20.19 0.31
CA ARG A 170 25.24 -19.27 1.41
C ARG A 170 24.02 -19.67 2.22
N SER A 171 22.98 -20.20 1.59
CA SER A 171 21.79 -20.67 2.31
C SER A 171 22.10 -21.89 3.17
N VAL A 172 22.92 -22.82 2.67
CA VAL A 172 23.41 -23.98 3.44
C VAL A 172 24.29 -23.54 4.61
N ALA A 173 25.24 -22.62 4.38
CA ALA A 173 26.08 -22.09 5.45
C ALA A 173 25.28 -21.33 6.51
N LEU A 174 24.27 -20.55 6.10
CA LEU A 174 23.37 -19.86 7.01
C LEU A 174 22.53 -20.86 7.82
N ALA A 175 21.99 -21.89 7.17
CA ALA A 175 21.19 -22.92 7.84
C ALA A 175 22.01 -23.63 8.94
N ALA A 176 23.25 -24.01 8.63
CA ALA A 176 24.17 -24.61 9.61
C ALA A 176 24.47 -23.65 10.79
N ALA A 177 24.70 -22.36 10.51
CA ALA A 177 24.92 -21.36 11.54
C ALA A 177 23.67 -21.08 12.40
N MET A 178 22.47 -21.17 11.80
CA MET A 178 21.19 -21.03 12.50
C MET A 178 20.95 -22.23 13.43
N ASP A 179 21.21 -23.45 12.97
CA ASP A 179 21.05 -24.68 13.76
C ASP A 179 22.01 -24.70 14.95
N ALA A 180 23.29 -24.31 14.75
CA ALA A 180 24.27 -24.18 15.83
C ALA A 180 23.86 -23.16 16.91
N ARG A 181 23.09 -22.14 16.55
CA ARG A 181 22.52 -21.14 17.47
C ARG A 181 21.19 -21.57 18.09
N GLY A 182 20.68 -22.76 17.76
CA GLY A 182 19.43 -23.32 18.26
C GLY A 182 18.16 -22.71 17.63
N TYR A 183 18.26 -22.08 16.46
CA TYR A 183 17.08 -21.67 15.70
C TYR A 183 16.28 -22.91 15.25
N GLY A 184 14.95 -22.80 15.20
CA GLY A 184 14.07 -23.89 14.77
C GLY A 184 13.55 -24.80 15.90
N ARG A 185 14.02 -24.64 17.14
CA ARG A 185 13.39 -25.28 18.31
C ARG A 185 12.02 -24.67 18.59
N THR A 186 10.97 -25.28 18.06
CA THR A 186 9.58 -24.91 18.34
C THR A 186 9.22 -25.30 19.77
N ALA A 187 8.64 -24.38 20.54
CA ALA A 187 8.03 -24.74 21.81
C ALA A 187 6.92 -25.78 21.58
N GLN A 188 6.83 -26.81 22.42
CA GLN A 188 5.72 -27.76 22.32
C GLN A 188 4.41 -27.07 22.72
N VAL A 189 3.53 -26.85 21.75
CA VAL A 189 2.23 -26.19 21.97
C VAL A 189 1.12 -27.24 22.02
N PRO A 190 0.24 -27.21 23.04
CA PRO A 190 -0.92 -28.11 23.11
C PRO A 190 -1.78 -28.04 21.84
N ALA A 191 -2.27 -29.19 21.38
CA ALA A 191 -3.08 -29.29 20.16
C ALA A 191 -4.36 -28.43 20.20
N ALA A 192 -4.95 -28.27 21.39
CA ALA A 192 -6.12 -27.40 21.60
C ALA A 192 -5.80 -25.94 21.25
N VAL A 193 -4.67 -25.42 21.74
CA VAL A 193 -4.22 -24.06 21.46
C VAL A 193 -3.92 -23.88 19.98
N ARG A 194 -3.31 -24.90 19.33
CA ARG A 194 -3.09 -24.89 17.87
C ARG A 194 -4.40 -24.70 17.10
N ARG A 195 -5.39 -25.53 17.40
CA ARG A 195 -6.71 -25.49 16.75
C ARG A 195 -7.46 -24.18 17.00
N THR A 196 -7.46 -23.66 18.23
CA THR A 196 -8.14 -22.40 18.55
C THR A 196 -7.52 -21.21 17.81
N THR A 197 -6.19 -21.13 17.72
CA THR A 197 -5.55 -20.08 16.91
C THR A 197 -5.90 -20.22 15.44
N THR A 198 -5.85 -21.41 14.85
CA THR A 198 -6.22 -21.60 13.44
C THR A 198 -7.68 -21.21 13.19
N ALA A 199 -8.59 -21.62 14.08
CA ALA A 199 -10.01 -21.27 13.99
C ALA A 199 -10.23 -19.75 14.14
N LEU A 200 -9.57 -19.09 15.09
CA LEU A 200 -9.64 -17.64 15.29
C LEU A 200 -9.06 -16.86 14.11
N THR A 201 -7.92 -17.29 13.55
CA THR A 201 -7.30 -16.61 12.41
C THR A 201 -8.13 -16.78 11.14
N LEU A 202 -8.56 -18.01 10.82
CA LEU A 202 -9.35 -18.28 9.62
C LEU A 202 -10.76 -17.68 9.74
N GLY A 203 -11.41 -17.87 10.89
CA GLY A 203 -12.72 -17.28 11.18
C GLY A 203 -12.67 -15.75 11.17
N GLY A 204 -11.60 -15.15 11.70
CA GLY A 204 -11.40 -13.71 11.65
C GLY A 204 -11.18 -13.17 10.24
N LEU A 205 -10.35 -13.83 9.43
CA LEU A 205 -10.16 -13.50 8.01
C LEU A 205 -11.48 -13.58 7.23
N LEU A 206 -12.24 -14.65 7.41
CA LEU A 206 -13.56 -14.81 6.79
C LEU A 206 -14.54 -13.73 7.29
N GLY A 207 -14.52 -13.40 8.57
CA GLY A 207 -15.32 -12.32 9.16
C GLY A 207 -14.98 -10.94 8.59
N VAL A 208 -13.69 -10.64 8.38
CA VAL A 208 -13.27 -9.40 7.71
C VAL A 208 -13.76 -9.34 6.27
N CYS A 209 -13.66 -10.45 5.52
CA CYS A 209 -14.20 -10.53 4.15
C CYS A 209 -15.72 -10.31 4.14
N ALA A 210 -16.46 -11.01 4.99
CA ALA A 210 -17.92 -10.90 5.10
C ALA A 210 -18.36 -9.51 5.56
N GLY A 211 -17.66 -8.91 6.54
CA GLY A 211 -17.94 -7.56 7.03
C GLY A 211 -17.67 -6.48 5.98
N THR A 212 -16.56 -6.60 5.24
CA THR A 212 -16.23 -5.68 4.14
C THR A 212 -17.27 -5.79 3.03
N TYR A 213 -17.67 -7.01 2.66
CA TYR A 213 -18.75 -7.23 1.71
C TYR A 213 -20.06 -6.62 2.20
N GLY A 214 -20.44 -6.83 3.46
CA GLY A 214 -21.63 -6.24 4.07
C GLY A 214 -21.65 -4.71 3.96
N LEU A 215 -20.52 -4.05 4.25
CA LEU A 215 -20.39 -2.59 4.12
C LEU A 215 -20.53 -2.07 2.69
N LEU A 216 -20.27 -2.90 1.68
CA LEU A 216 -20.44 -2.55 0.27
C LEU A 216 -21.88 -2.75 -0.24
N THR A 217 -22.76 -3.40 0.54
CA THR A 217 -24.16 -3.63 0.16
C THR A 217 -25.08 -2.55 0.74
N ALA A 218 -26.14 -2.19 0.01
CA ALA A 218 -27.08 -1.14 0.43
C ALA A 218 -27.83 -1.45 1.73
N GLN A 219 -28.12 -2.73 1.98
CA GLN A 219 -28.81 -3.21 3.19
C GLN A 219 -27.85 -3.64 4.31
N GLY A 220 -26.54 -3.71 4.04
CA GLY A 220 -25.55 -4.27 4.96
C GLY A 220 -24.87 -3.30 5.90
N ALA A 221 -25.25 -2.02 5.89
CA ALA A 221 -24.67 -1.01 6.78
C ALA A 221 -24.83 -1.37 8.27
N ALA A 222 -25.94 -1.99 8.67
CA ALA A 222 -26.24 -2.31 10.07
C ALA A 222 -25.42 -3.50 10.62
N TYR A 223 -25.16 -4.53 9.81
CA TYR A 223 -24.43 -5.74 10.23
C TYR A 223 -22.99 -5.82 9.72
N GLY A 224 -22.63 -5.06 8.69
CA GLY A 224 -21.28 -5.05 8.10
C GLY A 224 -20.22 -4.58 9.09
N LEU A 225 -20.48 -3.46 9.79
CA LEU A 225 -19.57 -2.91 10.80
C LEU A 225 -19.31 -3.86 11.99
N PRO A 226 -20.35 -4.40 12.68
CA PRO A 226 -20.10 -5.30 13.81
C PRO A 226 -19.45 -6.61 13.37
N VAL A 227 -19.80 -7.17 12.20
CA VAL A 227 -19.15 -8.38 11.66
C VAL A 227 -17.68 -8.10 11.31
N LEU A 228 -17.37 -6.95 10.72
CA LEU A 228 -16.00 -6.54 10.44
C LEU A 228 -15.18 -6.40 11.72
N LEU A 229 -15.72 -5.75 12.76
CA LEU A 229 -15.04 -5.57 14.04
C LEU A 229 -14.83 -6.91 14.76
N ALA A 230 -15.82 -7.81 14.75
CA ALA A 230 -15.70 -9.15 15.31
C ALA A 230 -14.67 -10.00 14.55
N GLY A 231 -14.67 -9.93 13.22
CA GLY A 231 -13.67 -10.57 12.36
C GLY A 231 -12.25 -10.07 12.63
N LEU A 232 -12.09 -8.76 12.77
CA LEU A 232 -10.81 -8.13 13.06
C LEU A 232 -10.31 -8.49 14.48
N ALA A 233 -11.20 -8.46 15.48
CA ALA A 233 -10.88 -8.86 16.84
C ALA A 233 -10.48 -10.34 16.95
N SER A 234 -11.20 -11.24 16.27
CA SER A 234 -10.87 -12.67 16.24
C SER A 234 -9.55 -12.95 15.50
N ALA A 235 -9.27 -12.26 14.39
CA ALA A 235 -7.99 -12.35 13.70
C ALA A 235 -6.82 -11.88 14.59
N LEU A 236 -6.97 -10.73 15.27
CA LEU A 236 -5.98 -10.21 16.20
C LEU A 236 -5.76 -11.14 17.40
N ALA A 237 -6.84 -11.68 17.98
CA ALA A 237 -6.77 -12.65 19.06
C ALA A 237 -6.03 -13.93 18.62
N GLY A 238 -6.32 -14.43 17.41
CA GLY A 238 -5.60 -15.55 16.80
C GLY A 238 -4.10 -15.29 16.67
N LEU A 239 -3.72 -14.12 16.13
CA LEU A 239 -2.32 -13.70 16.00
C LEU A 239 -1.62 -13.53 17.37
N TRP A 240 -2.33 -13.00 18.37
CA TRP A 240 -1.79 -12.79 19.71
C TRP A 240 -1.58 -14.12 20.45
N LEU A 241 -2.55 -15.04 20.39
CA LEU A 241 -2.43 -16.42 20.89
C LEU A 241 -1.31 -17.19 20.17
N GLY A 242 -1.16 -16.96 18.86
CA GLY A 242 -0.06 -17.51 18.07
C GLY A 242 1.31 -16.94 18.48
N GLY A 243 1.37 -15.66 18.85
CA GLY A 243 2.61 -14.98 19.25
C GLY A 243 3.20 -15.44 20.58
N ARG A 244 2.37 -15.97 21.49
CA ARG A 244 2.82 -16.54 22.77
C ARG A 244 3.62 -17.85 22.62
N ARG A 245 3.69 -18.42 21.42
CA ARG A 245 4.32 -19.71 21.12
C ARG A 245 5.82 -19.60 20.83
N THR A 246 6.33 -18.40 20.58
CA THR A 246 7.74 -18.20 20.22
C THR A 246 8.54 -17.88 21.48
N PRO A 247 9.43 -18.77 21.96
CA PRO A 247 10.30 -18.45 23.07
C PRO A 247 11.23 -17.29 22.65
N ARG A 248 11.14 -16.16 23.36
CA ARG A 248 12.00 -14.99 23.14
C ARG A 248 13.04 -14.94 24.27
N THR A 249 14.31 -15.15 23.95
CA THR A 249 15.39 -15.18 24.96
C THR A 249 15.91 -13.79 25.33
N ARG A 250 15.92 -12.84 24.38
CA ARG A 250 16.16 -11.40 24.64
C ARG A 250 15.51 -10.58 23.54
N TYR A 251 14.30 -10.07 23.79
CA TYR A 251 13.66 -9.07 22.94
C TYR A 251 13.71 -7.73 23.65
N ARG A 252 14.34 -6.73 23.03
CA ARG A 252 14.25 -5.34 23.51
C ARG A 252 13.10 -4.68 22.73
N PRO A 253 11.90 -4.56 23.32
CA PRO A 253 10.77 -3.95 22.64
C PRO A 253 11.09 -2.49 22.31
N ASP A 254 10.65 -2.07 21.13
CA ASP A 254 10.54 -0.65 20.81
C ASP A 254 9.31 -0.13 21.58
N PRO A 255 9.48 0.73 22.61
CA PRO A 255 8.36 1.16 23.43
C PRO A 255 7.43 2.05 22.61
N TRP A 256 6.13 1.83 22.76
CA TRP A 256 5.12 2.69 22.16
C TRP A 256 5.03 3.99 22.95
N ASP A 257 5.75 5.02 22.49
CA ASP A 257 5.83 6.31 23.15
C ASP A 257 4.52 7.13 23.02
N ALA A 258 4.34 8.14 23.86
CA ALA A 258 3.21 9.08 23.80
C ALA A 258 3.07 9.72 22.41
N ARG A 259 4.19 9.95 21.71
CA ARG A 259 4.20 10.43 20.32
C ARG A 259 3.54 9.45 19.35
N ALA A 260 3.81 8.16 19.51
CA ALA A 260 3.20 7.14 18.67
C ALA A 260 1.68 7.08 18.87
N TRP A 261 1.22 7.27 20.12
CA TRP A 261 -0.21 7.45 20.44
C TRP A 261 -0.82 8.69 19.80
N LEU A 262 -0.13 9.84 19.83
CA LEU A 262 -0.64 11.06 19.20
C LEU A 262 -0.73 10.93 17.68
N VAL A 263 0.26 10.30 17.05
CA VAL A 263 0.24 10.04 15.59
C VAL A 263 -0.91 9.11 15.22
N THR A 264 -1.10 8.00 15.94
CA THR A 264 -2.23 7.11 15.65
C THR A 264 -3.57 7.75 15.96
N ALA A 265 -3.69 8.48 17.07
CA ALA A 265 -4.90 9.23 17.40
C ALA A 265 -5.25 10.26 16.33
N SER A 266 -4.26 10.98 15.78
CA SER A 266 -4.50 11.94 14.69
C SER A 266 -5.07 11.25 13.43
N GLY A 267 -4.53 10.11 13.02
CA GLY A 267 -5.03 9.34 11.88
C GLY A 267 -6.42 8.78 12.11
N VAL A 268 -6.68 8.23 13.30
CA VAL A 268 -8.01 7.72 13.71
C VAL A 268 -9.04 8.85 13.76
N ALA A 269 -8.66 10.03 14.28
CA ALA A 269 -9.53 11.20 14.33
C ALA A 269 -9.89 11.69 12.92
N VAL A 270 -8.92 11.79 12.00
CA VAL A 270 -9.18 12.15 10.59
C VAL A 270 -10.17 11.15 9.98
N ALA A 271 -9.93 9.84 10.15
CA ALA A 271 -10.81 8.81 9.61
C ALA A 271 -12.23 8.91 10.17
N ALA A 272 -12.38 9.03 11.49
CA ALA A 272 -13.67 9.13 12.16
C ALA A 272 -14.45 10.41 11.79
N LEU A 273 -13.76 11.54 11.66
CA LEU A 273 -14.38 12.82 11.29
C LEU A 273 -14.81 12.83 9.83
N LEU A 274 -14.05 12.20 8.93
CA LEU A 274 -14.43 12.07 7.52
C LEU A 274 -15.57 11.08 7.32
N THR A 275 -15.62 9.98 8.06
CA THR A 275 -16.78 9.06 8.01
C THR A 275 -18.03 9.72 8.58
N LEU A 276 -17.91 10.53 9.64
CA LEU A 276 -19.00 11.33 10.17
C LEU A 276 -19.47 12.42 9.19
N ALA A 277 -18.55 13.07 8.50
CA ALA A 277 -18.90 14.04 7.46
C ALA A 277 -19.65 13.36 6.31
N ALA A 278 -19.17 12.19 5.87
CA ALA A 278 -19.80 11.41 4.82
C ALA A 278 -21.20 10.90 5.19
N SER A 279 -21.46 10.61 6.47
CA SER A 279 -22.79 10.16 6.92
C SER A 279 -23.79 11.29 7.12
N ARG A 280 -23.33 12.51 7.48
CA ARG A 280 -24.21 13.66 7.69
C ARG A 280 -24.53 14.43 6.42
N ASP A 281 -23.55 14.62 5.55
CA ASP A 281 -23.72 15.35 4.30
C ASP A 281 -22.89 14.74 3.17
N PRO A 282 -23.39 13.64 2.54
CA PRO A 282 -22.73 13.00 1.41
C PRO A 282 -22.49 13.96 0.23
N GLY A 283 -23.37 14.95 0.05
CA GLY A 283 -23.30 15.92 -1.05
C GLY A 283 -22.07 16.82 -0.96
N SER A 284 -21.67 17.21 0.26
CA SER A 284 -20.49 18.06 0.48
C SER A 284 -19.15 17.43 0.06
N LEU A 285 -19.06 16.09 0.01
CA LEU A 285 -17.85 15.35 -0.36
C LEU A 285 -17.85 14.91 -1.83
N HIS A 286 -18.95 15.14 -2.55
CA HIS A 286 -19.12 14.80 -3.95
C HIS A 286 -19.46 16.07 -4.74
N PRO A 287 -18.44 16.85 -5.15
CA PRO A 287 -18.68 18.04 -5.97
C PRO A 287 -19.41 17.62 -7.25
N GLY A 288 -20.59 18.21 -7.45
CA GLY A 288 -21.41 17.98 -8.64
C GLY A 288 -20.68 18.43 -9.89
N VAL A 289 -20.92 17.71 -10.99
CA VAL A 289 -20.35 18.04 -12.30
C VAL A 289 -21.42 18.55 -13.27
N ILE A 290 -22.70 18.36 -12.91
CA ILE A 290 -23.87 18.85 -13.66
C ILE A 290 -24.87 19.43 -12.63
N PRO A 291 -25.24 20.72 -12.70
CA PRO A 291 -24.64 21.78 -13.50
C PRO A 291 -23.20 22.12 -13.05
N LEU A 292 -22.40 22.68 -13.95
CA LEU A 292 -21.01 23.07 -13.68
C LEU A 292 -20.98 24.27 -12.71
N THR A 293 -20.92 23.99 -11.41
CA THR A 293 -20.83 25.01 -10.36
C THR A 293 -19.46 24.96 -9.69
N ALA A 294 -18.97 26.11 -9.24
CA ALA A 294 -17.71 26.17 -8.51
C ALA A 294 -17.85 25.33 -7.23
N PRO A 295 -16.94 24.36 -6.97
CA PRO A 295 -17.03 23.52 -5.80
C PRO A 295 -16.88 24.38 -4.55
N THR A 296 -17.85 24.32 -3.64
CA THR A 296 -17.72 24.92 -2.32
C THR A 296 -16.73 24.09 -1.52
N LEU A 297 -15.80 24.75 -0.82
CA LEU A 297 -14.84 24.04 0.03
C LEU A 297 -15.53 23.76 1.38
N PRO A 298 -15.83 22.50 1.72
CA PRO A 298 -16.47 22.20 2.99
C PRO A 298 -15.41 22.40 4.11
N LEU A 299 -15.56 23.48 4.87
CA LEU A 299 -14.59 23.92 5.87
C LEU A 299 -14.35 22.87 6.96
N TRP A 300 -15.40 22.15 7.35
CA TRP A 300 -15.33 21.13 8.40
C TRP A 300 -14.49 19.89 7.98
N PRO A 301 -14.80 19.20 6.85
CA PRO A 301 -13.92 18.15 6.33
C PRO A 301 -12.50 18.62 6.04
N ALA A 302 -12.34 19.85 5.53
CA ALA A 302 -11.02 20.42 5.32
C ALA A 302 -10.22 20.55 6.63
N ALA A 303 -10.86 21.06 7.70
CA ALA A 303 -10.26 21.14 9.03
C ALA A 303 -9.93 19.76 9.61
N ALA A 304 -10.79 18.76 9.39
CA ALA A 304 -10.52 17.39 9.82
C ALA A 304 -9.24 16.83 9.17
N VAL A 305 -9.02 17.09 7.88
CA VAL A 305 -7.80 16.65 7.17
C VAL A 305 -6.54 17.34 7.70
N LEU A 306 -6.64 18.57 8.21
CA LEU A 306 -5.51 19.30 8.81
C LEU A 306 -4.99 18.63 10.09
N LEU A 307 -5.82 17.88 10.83
CA LEU A 307 -5.34 17.08 11.97
C LEU A 307 -4.28 16.05 11.56
N GLY A 308 -4.31 15.61 10.30
CA GLY A 308 -3.28 14.74 9.74
C GLY A 308 -1.90 15.40 9.62
N LEU A 309 -1.78 16.71 9.85
CA LEU A 309 -0.49 17.41 9.92
C LEU A 309 0.19 17.32 11.28
N LEU A 310 -0.53 16.90 12.33
CA LEU A 310 0.02 16.78 13.69
C LEU A 310 1.34 15.99 13.76
N PRO A 311 1.52 14.87 13.04
CA PRO A 311 2.80 14.14 13.05
C PRO A 311 3.99 15.00 12.65
N ALA A 312 3.83 15.93 11.70
CA ALA A 312 4.91 16.79 11.22
C ALA A 312 5.51 17.71 12.29
N PHE A 313 4.71 18.06 13.31
CA PHE A 313 5.14 18.93 14.41
C PHE A 313 5.58 18.15 15.65
N LEU A 314 5.12 16.91 15.79
CA LEU A 314 5.36 16.07 16.97
C LEU A 314 6.58 15.16 16.84
N THR A 315 6.99 14.78 15.62
CA THR A 315 8.17 13.95 15.41
C THR A 315 9.44 14.80 15.38
N PRO A 316 10.45 14.50 16.23
CA PRO A 316 11.72 15.20 16.17
C PRO A 316 12.41 14.84 14.85
N LYS A 317 13.05 15.84 14.22
CA LYS A 317 13.88 15.63 13.04
C LYS A 317 15.08 14.78 13.50
N GLU A 318 15.17 13.52 13.04
CA GLU A 318 16.41 12.77 13.23
C GLU A 318 17.54 13.59 12.59
N PRO A 319 18.65 13.88 13.30
CA PRO A 319 19.75 14.60 12.71
C PRO A 319 20.27 13.82 11.50
N SER A 320 20.33 14.51 10.37
CA SER A 320 20.77 14.02 9.06
C SER A 320 22.22 13.59 9.05
#